data_AF-A0A3D3GMP1-F1
#
_entry.id   AF-A0A3D3GMP1-F1
#
_cell.length_a   1.000
_cell.length_b   1.000
_cell.length_c   1.000
_cell.angle_alpha   90.00
_cell.angle_beta   90.00
_cell.angle_gamma   90.00
#
_symmetry.space_group_name_H-M   'P 1'
#
loop_
_entity.id
_entity.type
_entity.pdbx_description
1 polymer ?
#
loop_
_entity_poly.entity_id
_entity_poly.type
_entity_poly.pdbx_seq_one_letter_code
_entity_poly.pdbx_strand_id
1 'polypeptide(L)'
;MIFTTKRKADQEEKNWCVVLKSFSSALDRTRLVQKLQRAFEISGEDALDVMQNTPIILLDHLPHDQASKIKDFFSDNGVEIALSNDNFYKRRCYRTVWPALPNIETILKPVAAAPSFVSRPINDMPARVVRENTASSGPSVPESDRISSGQQAWTTSQKEFLEQKDMLIKDSLKLQEEVVRLRAMVDRSLEQVAEKDRMVQILTAEKKEKDLELQRLESQLAATEEKFKIAREEFRDTRSYFEERIVAQESKMQDLQLQAEEMNRLLRDAQSTHTELQKNVQLERQHLEAAKTQIASGEIEWEKRMAPLRHEIDLQKRTIQDYESKIAYLELSKKQVEESENRLRQEMEKQSYAVKNNELKTSQIQTEMERLKQSLETQEKSWASRLQEVEMREKELESARRQIKELHSQLEHRELIQRKVFVAEQIASKELRLKSLVKKQEQLEVEARGRESDLKKLLEEQEAVEKSLIEDRQAQRHLLEKLKSETLTQETADMLRQPNDKLTDWKPRS
;
A
#
# COMPACT_ATOMS: atom_id res chain seq x y z
N MET A 1 -4.37 30.78 6.01
CA MET A 1 -3.15 30.85 6.84
C MET A 1 -2.54 29.46 6.76
N ILE A 2 -1.44 29.18 6.05
CA ILE A 2 -0.20 29.94 5.78
C ILE A 2 0.57 30.23 7.06
N PHE A 3 1.88 29.96 7.02
CA PHE A 3 2.82 29.76 8.14
C PHE A 3 2.49 28.46 8.92
N THR A 4 3.41 27.52 9.12
CA THR A 4 4.89 27.64 9.20
C THR A 4 5.67 26.77 8.21
N THR A 5 6.25 27.36 7.16
CA THR A 5 7.26 26.72 6.30
C THR A 5 8.70 27.24 6.51
N LYS A 6 8.87 28.42 7.13
CA LYS A 6 10.19 29.08 7.29
C LYS A 6 11.29 28.19 7.89
N ARG A 7 10.96 27.36 8.89
CA ARG A 7 11.93 26.44 9.52
C ARG A 7 12.62 25.47 8.55
N LYS A 8 12.04 25.17 7.38
CA LYS A 8 12.75 24.38 6.33
C LYS A 8 13.69 25.25 5.50
N ALA A 9 13.23 26.40 5.02
CA ALA A 9 14.03 27.32 4.20
C ALA A 9 15.29 27.79 4.95
N ASP A 10 15.14 28.24 6.20
CA ASP A 10 16.26 28.68 7.06
C ASP A 10 17.29 27.56 7.33
N GLN A 11 16.89 26.30 7.13
CA GLN A 11 17.69 25.10 7.34
C GLN A 11 18.29 24.56 6.03
N GLU A 12 17.67 24.84 4.89
CA GLU A 12 18.20 24.55 3.54
C GLU A 12 19.28 25.57 3.14
N GLU A 13 19.13 26.86 3.50
CA GLU A 13 20.18 27.88 3.31
C GLU A 13 21.47 27.58 4.07
N LYS A 14 21.37 26.94 5.25
CA LYS A 14 22.48 26.68 6.19
C LYS A 14 22.94 25.22 6.20
N ASN A 15 22.83 24.53 5.07
CA ASN A 15 23.18 23.10 4.96
C ASN A 15 24.33 22.78 4.01
N TRP A 16 25.13 23.78 3.60
CA TRP A 16 26.31 23.54 2.79
C TRP A 16 27.47 23.00 3.64
N CYS A 17 28.23 22.07 3.06
CA CYS A 17 29.50 21.60 3.61
C CYS A 17 30.64 21.82 2.61
N VAL A 18 31.86 21.93 3.14
CA VAL A 18 33.11 21.99 2.38
C VAL A 18 33.80 20.64 2.50
N VAL A 19 33.96 19.95 1.37
CA VAL A 19 34.55 18.61 1.29
C VAL A 19 35.89 18.66 0.58
N LEU A 20 36.94 18.23 1.28
CA LEU A 20 38.26 17.95 0.71
C LEU A 20 38.21 16.59 0.01
N LYS A 21 38.34 16.56 -1.31
CA LYS A 21 38.28 15.31 -2.10
C LYS A 21 39.65 14.67 -2.34
N SER A 22 40.57 15.44 -2.92
CA SER A 22 41.84 14.94 -3.46
C SER A 22 42.90 16.04 -3.49
N PHE A 23 44.17 15.66 -3.60
CA PHE A 23 45.32 16.57 -3.72
C PHE A 23 46.36 15.96 -4.66
N SER A 24 46.99 16.80 -5.50
CA SER A 24 47.71 16.33 -6.70
C SER A 24 49.15 15.84 -6.43
N SER A 25 49.76 16.25 -5.32
CA SER A 25 51.18 15.99 -5.02
C SER A 25 51.43 15.82 -3.52
N ALA A 26 52.52 15.13 -3.17
CA ALA A 26 53.05 15.11 -1.80
C ALA A 26 53.49 16.51 -1.32
N LEU A 27 53.89 17.40 -2.22
CA LEU A 27 54.18 18.80 -1.89
C LEU A 27 52.90 19.56 -1.52
N ASP A 28 51.81 19.30 -2.24
CA ASP A 28 50.51 19.93 -1.99
C ASP A 28 49.85 19.37 -0.73
N ARG A 29 50.07 18.08 -0.42
CA ARG A 29 49.74 17.50 0.89
C ARG A 29 50.42 18.28 2.02
N THR A 30 51.74 18.46 1.96
CA THR A 30 52.49 19.21 3.00
C THR A 30 52.04 20.67 3.11
N ARG A 31 51.73 21.34 2.00
CA ARG A 31 51.17 22.70 1.99
C ARG A 31 49.75 22.76 2.58
N LEU A 32 48.92 21.75 2.34
CA LEU A 32 47.57 21.69 2.90
C LEU A 32 47.58 21.36 4.39
N VAL A 33 48.45 20.46 4.86
CA VAL A 33 48.73 20.23 6.29
C VAL A 33 49.05 21.57 6.98
N GLN A 34 49.93 22.38 6.40
CA GLN A 34 50.26 23.71 6.94
C GLN A 34 49.10 24.72 6.88
N LYS A 35 48.24 24.71 5.85
CA LYS A 35 47.01 25.53 5.83
C LYS A 35 46.00 25.06 6.89
N LEU A 36 45.80 23.75 7.08
CA LEU A 36 44.91 23.17 8.09
C LEU A 36 45.39 23.47 9.51
N GLN A 37 46.68 23.29 9.79
CA GLN A 37 47.30 23.61 11.08
C GLN A 37 47.05 25.07 11.49
N ARG A 38 47.15 26.01 10.54
CA ARG A 38 46.89 27.44 10.78
C ARG A 38 45.40 27.81 10.84
N ALA A 39 44.54 27.08 10.14
CA ALA A 39 43.11 27.39 10.07
C ALA A 39 42.30 26.78 11.23
N PHE A 40 42.76 25.65 11.79
CA PHE A 40 42.06 24.88 12.84
C PHE A 40 42.83 24.80 14.17
N GLU A 41 44.03 25.41 14.28
CA GLU A 41 44.87 25.47 15.49
C GLU A 41 45.25 24.09 16.09
N ILE A 42 45.24 23.06 15.24
CA ILE A 42 45.61 21.66 15.54
C ILE A 42 47.13 21.40 15.44
N SER A 43 47.60 20.22 15.87
CA SER A 43 48.99 19.82 15.62
C SER A 43 49.24 19.47 14.15
N GLY A 44 50.51 19.41 13.75
CA GLY A 44 50.90 18.96 12.42
C GLY A 44 50.64 17.46 12.17
N GLU A 45 50.56 16.67 13.24
CA GLU A 45 50.29 15.22 13.19
C GLU A 45 48.78 14.98 13.00
N ASP A 46 47.92 15.64 13.79
CA ASP A 46 46.46 15.62 13.61
C ASP A 46 46.06 16.04 12.18
N ALA A 47 46.69 17.10 11.68
CA ALA A 47 46.46 17.62 10.33
C ALA A 47 46.89 16.62 9.24
N LEU A 48 47.92 15.80 9.48
CA LEU A 48 48.39 14.77 8.54
C LEU A 48 47.45 13.56 8.51
N ASP A 49 46.86 13.19 9.65
CA ASP A 49 45.96 12.06 9.85
C ASP A 49 44.53 12.33 9.38
N VAL A 50 44.03 13.54 9.59
CA VAL A 50 42.83 14.04 8.91
C VAL A 50 42.98 13.93 7.38
N MET A 51 44.18 14.24 6.86
CA MET A 51 44.48 14.10 5.43
C MET A 51 44.71 12.66 4.94
N GLN A 52 44.78 11.64 5.81
CA GLN A 52 44.78 10.24 5.37
C GLN A 52 43.38 9.78 4.91
N ASN A 53 42.33 10.42 5.42
CA ASN A 53 40.94 9.95 5.32
C ASN A 53 40.12 10.72 4.28
N THR A 54 40.74 11.18 3.19
CA THR A 54 40.04 11.84 2.07
C THR A 54 39.20 10.82 1.26
N PRO A 55 37.95 11.13 0.87
CA PRO A 55 37.28 12.43 0.96
C PRO A 55 36.71 12.72 2.36
N ILE A 56 36.93 13.94 2.85
CA ILE A 56 36.62 14.34 4.23
C ILE A 56 35.91 15.70 4.30
N ILE A 57 34.90 15.81 5.16
CA ILE A 57 34.17 17.04 5.44
C ILE A 57 35.02 17.91 6.37
N LEU A 58 35.46 19.06 5.88
CA LEU A 58 36.21 20.03 6.68
C LEU A 58 35.27 20.88 7.55
N LEU A 59 34.18 21.38 6.98
CA LEU A 59 33.16 22.16 7.71
C LEU A 59 31.77 21.84 7.17
N ASP A 60 30.76 21.90 8.05
CA ASP A 60 29.37 21.48 7.78
C ASP A 60 28.39 22.50 8.39
N HIS A 61 27.14 22.49 7.91
CA HIS A 61 26.07 23.42 8.27
C HIS A 61 26.42 24.92 8.07
N LEU A 62 27.18 25.23 7.02
CA LEU A 62 27.52 26.59 6.62
C LEU A 62 26.46 27.20 5.68
N PRO A 63 26.31 28.54 5.66
CA PRO A 63 25.66 29.25 4.56
C PRO A 63 26.56 29.27 3.32
N HIS A 64 25.96 29.26 2.11
CA HIS A 64 26.67 29.12 0.84
C HIS A 64 27.81 30.14 0.63
N ASP A 65 27.60 31.41 1.01
CA ASP A 65 28.59 32.48 0.87
C ASP A 65 29.87 32.23 1.69
N GLN A 66 29.74 31.78 2.94
CA GLN A 66 30.89 31.39 3.76
C GLN A 66 31.56 30.13 3.22
N ALA A 67 30.76 29.14 2.82
CA ALA A 67 31.26 27.89 2.26
C ALA A 67 32.10 28.14 0.99
N SER A 68 31.65 29.03 0.08
CA SER A 68 32.44 29.42 -1.10
C SER A 68 33.78 30.04 -0.70
N LYS A 69 33.77 31.07 0.15
CA LYS A 69 35.01 31.76 0.56
C LYS A 69 36.03 30.83 1.23
N ILE A 70 35.56 29.85 1.99
CA ILE A 70 36.41 28.81 2.59
C ILE A 70 36.95 27.84 1.53
N LYS A 71 36.11 27.40 0.58
CA LYS A 71 36.55 26.57 -0.55
C LYS A 71 37.57 27.30 -1.41
N ASP A 72 37.40 28.59 -1.67
CA ASP A 72 38.33 29.41 -2.42
C ASP A 72 39.68 29.56 -1.66
N PHE A 73 39.66 29.89 -0.36
CA PHE A 73 40.86 29.96 0.50
C PHE A 73 41.74 28.69 0.48
N PHE A 74 41.16 27.49 0.37
CA PHE A 74 41.93 26.26 0.30
C PHE A 74 42.28 25.81 -1.14
N SER A 75 41.63 26.37 -2.17
CA SER A 75 41.79 25.96 -3.58
C SER A 75 43.16 26.33 -4.18
N ASP A 76 43.83 27.40 -3.69
CA ASP A 76 45.11 27.90 -4.23
C ASP A 76 46.25 26.86 -4.28
N ASN A 77 46.13 25.76 -3.52
CA ASN A 77 47.19 24.78 -3.31
C ASN A 77 47.14 23.56 -4.27
N GLY A 78 46.36 23.59 -5.35
CA GLY A 78 46.23 22.42 -6.25
C GLY A 78 45.40 21.27 -5.66
N VAL A 79 44.43 21.64 -4.82
CA VAL A 79 43.59 20.75 -4.01
C VAL A 79 42.16 20.76 -4.55
N GLU A 80 41.55 19.58 -4.72
CA GLU A 80 40.17 19.48 -5.19
C GLU A 80 39.19 19.60 -4.02
N ILE A 81 38.37 20.65 -4.04
CA ILE A 81 37.43 20.97 -2.96
C ILE A 81 36.04 21.17 -3.52
N ALA A 82 35.10 20.37 -3.00
CA ALA A 82 33.71 20.39 -3.41
C ALA A 82 32.83 21.09 -2.36
N LEU A 83 31.89 21.88 -2.84
CA LEU A 83 30.73 22.31 -2.06
C LEU A 83 29.60 21.30 -2.28
N SER A 84 28.95 20.88 -1.21
CA SER A 84 27.77 20.01 -1.32
C SER A 84 26.72 20.31 -0.25
N ASN A 85 25.46 20.30 -0.68
CA ASN A 85 24.27 20.27 0.16
C ASN A 85 23.61 18.87 0.17
N ASP A 86 24.13 17.90 -0.60
CA ASP A 86 23.55 16.55 -0.68
C ASP A 86 23.94 15.68 0.54
N ASN A 87 22.91 15.24 1.26
CA ASN A 87 23.05 14.34 2.40
C ASN A 87 23.54 12.93 2.04
N PHE A 88 23.33 12.45 0.80
CA PHE A 88 23.89 11.17 0.36
C PHE A 88 25.39 11.27 0.11
N TYR A 89 25.87 12.35 -0.50
CA TYR A 89 27.29 12.66 -0.64
C TYR A 89 27.97 12.83 0.73
N LYS A 90 27.38 13.62 1.65
CA LYS A 90 27.91 13.78 3.02
C LYS A 90 28.10 12.44 3.74
N ARG A 91 27.17 11.49 3.59
CA ARG A 91 27.26 10.13 4.18
C ARG A 91 28.37 9.25 3.60
N ARG A 92 29.01 9.65 2.50
CA ARG A 92 30.13 8.93 1.86
C ARG A 92 31.50 9.55 2.14
N CYS A 93 31.54 10.67 2.88
CA CYS A 93 32.76 11.33 3.29
C CYS A 93 33.04 11.06 4.77
N TYR A 94 34.32 11.01 5.16
CA TYR A 94 34.68 11.05 6.57
C TYR A 94 34.27 12.41 7.18
N ARG A 95 34.01 12.44 8.49
CA ARG A 95 33.58 13.66 9.20
C ARG A 95 34.49 13.92 10.39
N THR A 96 35.36 14.92 10.28
CA THR A 96 36.22 15.33 11.39
C THR A 96 35.38 15.99 12.50
N VAL A 97 35.71 15.69 13.75
CA VAL A 97 35.24 16.45 14.92
C VAL A 97 36.43 17.27 15.40
N TRP A 98 36.38 18.59 15.21
CA TRP A 98 37.48 19.48 15.57
C TRP A 98 37.48 19.79 17.08
N PRO A 99 38.64 19.83 17.76
CA PRO A 99 38.73 20.18 19.18
C PRO A 99 38.17 21.57 19.50
N ALA A 100 38.35 22.51 18.56
CA ALA A 100 37.67 23.79 18.51
C ALA A 100 37.11 24.00 17.10
N LEU A 101 35.93 24.62 16.99
CA LEU A 101 35.45 25.11 15.69
C LEU A 101 36.32 26.30 15.27
N PRO A 102 36.87 26.32 14.05
CA PRO A 102 37.76 27.40 13.61
C PRO A 102 36.98 28.71 13.55
N ASN A 103 37.59 29.81 14.04
CA ASN A 103 36.98 31.11 13.85
C ASN A 103 37.08 31.51 12.36
N ILE A 104 35.93 31.48 11.67
CA ILE A 104 35.81 31.78 10.24
C ILE A 104 36.35 33.19 9.92
N GLU A 105 36.26 34.14 10.84
CA GLU A 105 36.82 35.49 10.68
C GLU A 105 38.35 35.53 10.61
N THR A 106 39.03 34.51 11.13
CA THR A 106 40.49 34.37 11.07
C THR A 106 40.94 33.80 9.73
N ILE A 107 40.20 32.82 9.18
CA ILE A 107 40.46 32.22 7.86
C ILE A 107 40.32 33.26 6.74
N LEU A 108 39.38 34.21 6.89
CA LEU A 108 39.06 35.22 5.87
C LEU A 108 39.96 36.47 5.88
N LYS A 109 41.02 36.52 6.71
CA LYS A 109 41.97 37.65 6.75
C LYS A 109 43.18 37.40 5.82
N PRO A 110 43.48 38.30 4.87
CA PRO A 110 44.63 38.15 3.98
C PRO A 110 45.95 38.36 4.73
N VAL A 111 46.91 37.46 4.53
CA VAL A 111 48.24 37.51 5.16
C VAL A 111 49.29 37.99 4.16
N ALA A 112 50.01 39.05 4.49
CA ALA A 112 51.12 39.57 3.69
C ALA A 112 52.39 38.71 3.83
N ALA A 113 53.22 38.66 2.79
CA ALA A 113 54.40 37.78 2.72
C ALA A 113 55.71 38.46 3.16
N ALA A 114 56.69 37.66 3.58
CA ALA A 114 58.08 38.06 3.86
C ALA A 114 59.08 36.99 3.33
N PRO A 115 60.36 37.34 3.04
CA PRO A 115 61.21 36.56 2.11
C PRO A 115 62.33 35.71 2.77
N SER A 116 63.14 35.06 1.91
CA SER A 116 64.19 34.08 2.22
C SER A 116 65.61 34.65 2.33
N PHE A 117 66.60 33.80 2.67
CA PHE A 117 68.01 34.16 2.90
C PHE A 117 69.00 33.17 2.24
N VAL A 118 70.22 33.61 1.86
CA VAL A 118 71.22 32.85 1.07
C VAL A 118 72.68 33.22 1.42
N SER A 119 73.61 32.25 1.47
CA SER A 119 75.10 32.38 1.51
C SER A 119 75.76 30.98 1.57
N ARG A 120 77.08 30.73 1.40
CA ARG A 120 78.20 31.18 0.51
C ARG A 120 79.49 30.41 0.97
N PRO A 121 80.44 29.99 0.10
CA PRO A 121 81.69 29.27 0.50
C PRO A 121 82.96 30.16 0.63
N ILE A 122 84.11 29.55 0.98
CA ILE A 122 85.36 30.17 1.53
C ILE A 122 86.64 29.81 0.69
N ASN A 123 87.83 30.39 1.01
CA ASN A 123 89.03 30.56 0.15
C ASN A 123 90.39 30.07 0.78
N ASP A 124 91.49 30.05 -0.01
CA ASP A 124 92.87 29.51 0.25
C ASP A 124 93.88 30.37 1.12
N MET A 125 95.07 29.81 1.48
CA MET A 125 96.43 30.48 1.56
C MET A 125 97.65 29.54 1.95
N PRO A 126 98.96 29.82 1.61
CA PRO A 126 100.12 28.88 1.79
C PRO A 126 101.54 29.39 2.30
N ALA A 127 102.50 28.45 2.52
CA ALA A 127 104.00 28.41 2.33
C ALA A 127 105.09 29.38 2.96
N ARG A 128 106.36 28.91 3.18
CA ARG A 128 107.62 29.69 3.53
C ARG A 128 109.00 28.94 3.33
N VAL A 129 110.19 29.63 3.38
CA VAL A 129 111.61 29.20 3.00
C VAL A 129 112.75 29.96 3.80
N VAL A 130 114.08 29.54 3.90
CA VAL A 130 115.36 30.39 4.13
C VAL A 130 116.79 29.69 4.34
N ARG A 131 117.91 30.21 3.68
CA ARG A 131 119.44 30.45 3.89
C ARG A 131 120.42 29.65 4.87
N GLU A 132 121.81 29.68 4.93
CA GLU A 132 123.07 29.82 4.05
C GLU A 132 124.54 29.75 4.75
N ASN A 133 125.62 29.29 4.03
CA ASN A 133 127.12 29.68 3.92
C ASN A 133 128.34 29.49 4.94
N THR A 134 129.61 29.41 4.40
CA THR A 134 131.05 29.72 4.90
C THR A 134 132.06 28.63 5.46
N ALA A 135 133.37 28.88 5.84
CA ALA A 135 134.67 29.04 5.06
C ALA A 135 136.06 29.02 5.89
N SER A 136 137.29 28.90 5.27
CA SER A 136 138.71 29.40 5.68
C SER A 136 140.00 28.46 5.84
N SER A 137 141.23 29.02 6.15
CA SER A 137 142.66 28.64 5.73
C SER A 137 143.80 28.19 6.77
N GLY A 138 145.13 28.16 6.41
CA GLY A 138 146.42 27.82 7.17
C GLY A 138 147.59 28.89 7.03
N PRO A 139 148.98 28.73 7.09
CA PRO A 139 150.01 27.62 7.27
C PRO A 139 151.30 27.96 8.20
N SER A 140 152.51 27.27 8.17
CA SER A 140 153.89 27.70 8.72
C SER A 140 155.18 26.77 8.55
N VAL A 141 156.45 27.25 8.82
CA VAL A 141 157.87 26.63 8.76
C VAL A 141 158.95 27.54 9.51
N PRO A 142 160.35 27.42 9.63
CA PRO A 142 161.49 26.54 9.11
C PRO A 142 162.68 26.18 10.15
N GLU A 143 163.98 25.88 9.76
CA GLU A 143 165.36 26.26 10.37
C GLU A 143 166.67 25.44 9.93
N SER A 144 167.94 25.68 10.44
CA SER A 144 169.30 25.40 9.80
C SER A 144 170.59 25.16 10.71
N ASP A 145 171.81 24.95 10.09
CA ASP A 145 173.26 25.17 10.54
C ASP A 145 174.14 24.08 11.29
N ARG A 146 175.52 24.03 11.34
CA ARG A 146 176.72 24.42 10.47
C ARG A 146 178.14 24.00 11.07
N ILE A 147 179.26 23.97 10.28
CA ILE A 147 180.78 24.01 10.57
C ILE A 147 181.56 22.89 11.39
N SER A 148 182.93 22.67 11.47
CA SER A 148 184.23 23.08 10.78
C SER A 148 185.53 22.24 11.18
N SER A 149 186.65 22.30 10.39
CA SER A 149 188.15 22.22 10.71
C SER A 149 188.83 20.97 11.38
N GLY A 150 190.15 20.62 11.28
CA GLY A 150 191.31 21.00 10.40
C GLY A 150 192.77 20.74 10.98
N GLN A 151 193.80 20.54 10.11
CA GLN A 151 195.31 20.57 10.33
C GLN A 151 195.99 19.52 11.30
N GLN A 152 197.33 19.29 11.40
CA GLN A 152 198.60 19.94 10.93
C GLN A 152 199.82 18.94 10.73
N ALA A 153 201.06 19.44 10.49
CA ALA A 153 202.30 18.71 10.07
C ALA A 153 203.17 18.06 11.21
N TRP A 154 204.41 17.54 11.05
CA TRP A 154 205.72 18.25 10.82
C TRP A 154 206.92 17.27 10.51
N THR A 155 207.90 17.74 9.69
CA THR A 155 209.42 17.58 9.62
C THR A 155 210.19 16.45 10.37
N THR A 156 211.42 15.97 10.06
CA THR A 156 212.59 16.35 9.19
C THR A 156 213.46 15.07 8.93
N SER A 157 214.45 14.94 8.01
CA SER A 157 215.76 15.63 7.94
C SER A 157 216.59 15.26 6.66
N GLN A 158 217.73 15.93 6.44
CA GLN A 158 218.66 15.84 5.29
C GLN A 158 219.50 14.53 5.27
N LYS A 159 220.27 14.12 4.23
CA LYS A 159 221.02 14.92 3.23
C LYS A 159 221.49 14.17 1.96
N GLU A 160 220.61 13.88 1.00
CA GLU A 160 220.98 13.58 -0.41
C GLU A 160 220.33 14.61 -1.35
N PHE A 161 220.72 15.87 -1.15
CA PHE A 161 219.81 17.02 -1.26
C PHE A 161 219.79 17.75 -2.62
N LEU A 162 220.65 17.41 -3.59
CA LEU A 162 220.93 18.29 -4.73
C LEU A 162 220.46 17.82 -6.12
N GLU A 163 220.13 16.54 -6.34
CA GLU A 163 219.68 16.04 -7.65
C GLU A 163 218.18 15.71 -7.74
N GLN A 164 217.51 15.39 -6.61
CA GLN A 164 216.07 15.06 -6.61
C GLN A 164 215.14 16.29 -6.67
N LYS A 165 215.65 17.50 -6.37
CA LYS A 165 214.83 18.70 -6.11
C LYS A 165 214.04 19.17 -7.34
N ASP A 166 214.61 19.05 -8.54
CA ASP A 166 214.01 19.60 -9.77
C ASP A 166 212.97 18.66 -10.43
N MET A 167 212.91 17.38 -10.05
CA MET A 167 211.75 16.53 -10.37
C MET A 167 210.53 16.89 -9.52
N LEU A 168 210.71 16.97 -8.19
CA LEU A 168 209.60 17.14 -7.23
C LEU A 168 208.78 18.42 -7.45
N ILE A 169 209.41 19.53 -7.84
CA ILE A 169 208.70 20.78 -8.15
C ILE A 169 207.78 20.61 -9.38
N LYS A 170 208.20 19.79 -10.36
CA LYS A 170 207.49 19.58 -11.63
C LYS A 170 206.23 18.73 -11.45
N ASP A 171 206.25 17.77 -10.54
CA ASP A 171 205.08 16.94 -10.21
C ASP A 171 204.15 17.61 -9.17
N SER A 172 204.69 18.46 -8.29
CA SER A 172 203.89 19.29 -7.38
C SER A 172 202.91 20.22 -8.13
N LEU A 173 203.32 20.77 -9.28
CA LEU A 173 202.44 21.63 -10.10
C LEU A 173 201.30 20.84 -10.75
N LYS A 174 201.58 19.68 -11.36
CA LYS A 174 200.54 18.80 -11.94
C LYS A 174 199.48 18.40 -10.92
N LEU A 175 199.90 18.04 -9.70
CA LEU A 175 198.99 17.69 -8.61
C LEU A 175 198.06 18.86 -8.25
N GLN A 176 198.54 20.10 -8.29
CA GLN A 176 197.75 21.28 -7.99
C GLN A 176 196.73 21.60 -9.09
N GLU A 177 197.10 21.46 -10.37
CA GLU A 177 196.17 21.57 -11.51
C GLU A 177 195.07 20.50 -11.44
N GLU A 178 195.43 19.25 -11.13
CA GLU A 178 194.50 18.14 -11.03
C GLU A 178 193.50 18.30 -9.87
N VAL A 179 193.93 18.86 -8.72
CA VAL A 179 193.02 19.21 -7.61
C VAL A 179 192.02 20.30 -7.99
N VAL A 180 192.42 21.31 -8.79
CA VAL A 180 191.49 22.33 -9.31
C VAL A 180 190.50 21.70 -10.31
N ARG A 181 191.00 20.81 -11.19
CA ARG A 181 190.16 20.05 -12.15
C ARG A 181 189.12 19.19 -11.45
N LEU A 182 189.48 18.55 -10.34
CA LEU A 182 188.58 17.73 -9.52
C LEU A 182 187.51 18.57 -8.81
N ARG A 183 187.87 19.71 -8.19
CA ARG A 183 186.89 20.62 -7.57
C ARG A 183 185.84 21.10 -8.58
N ALA A 184 186.30 21.57 -9.74
CA ALA A 184 185.42 22.01 -10.83
C ALA A 184 184.58 20.89 -11.48
N MET A 185 184.78 19.62 -11.12
CA MET A 185 183.83 18.53 -11.41
C MET A 185 182.86 18.28 -10.25
N VAL A 186 183.33 18.34 -9.00
CA VAL A 186 182.47 18.22 -7.80
C VAL A 186 181.40 19.31 -7.79
N ASP A 187 181.77 20.57 -8.01
CA ASP A 187 180.84 21.70 -7.99
C ASP A 187 179.72 21.51 -9.05
N ARG A 188 180.09 21.13 -10.28
CA ARG A 188 179.13 20.78 -11.35
C ARG A 188 178.26 19.57 -11.02
N SER A 189 178.78 18.59 -10.28
CA SER A 189 178.00 17.41 -9.85
C SER A 189 176.96 17.78 -8.78
N LEU A 190 177.30 18.68 -7.86
CA LEU A 190 176.38 19.20 -6.85
C LEU A 190 175.27 20.05 -7.49
N GLU A 191 175.62 20.84 -8.51
CA GLU A 191 174.67 21.67 -9.26
C GLU A 191 173.66 20.80 -10.04
N GLN A 192 174.12 19.70 -10.67
CA GLN A 192 173.25 18.69 -11.30
C GLN A 192 172.36 17.92 -10.30
N VAL A 193 172.82 17.70 -9.06
CA VAL A 193 171.99 17.10 -8.00
C VAL A 193 170.90 18.09 -7.58
N ALA A 194 171.25 19.36 -7.31
CA ALA A 194 170.29 20.39 -6.94
C ALA A 194 169.24 20.66 -8.03
N GLU A 195 169.61 20.56 -9.31
CA GLU A 195 168.66 20.66 -10.44
C GLU A 195 167.71 19.44 -10.50
N LYS A 196 168.21 18.22 -10.27
CA LYS A 196 167.37 17.02 -10.16
C LYS A 196 166.44 17.05 -8.96
N ASP A 197 166.89 17.52 -7.80
CA ASP A 197 166.03 17.64 -6.61
C ASP A 197 164.90 18.65 -6.84
N ARG A 198 165.16 19.77 -7.53
CA ARG A 198 164.09 20.69 -7.97
C ARG A 198 163.11 20.03 -8.93
N MET A 199 163.59 19.24 -9.90
CA MET A 199 162.74 18.52 -10.84
C MET A 199 161.87 17.46 -10.14
N VAL A 200 162.42 16.73 -9.16
CA VAL A 200 161.67 15.81 -8.31
C VAL A 200 160.61 16.55 -7.48
N GLN A 201 160.95 17.70 -6.89
CA GLN A 201 159.99 18.51 -6.14
C GLN A 201 158.81 18.95 -7.04
N ILE A 202 159.08 19.46 -8.25
CA ILE A 202 158.05 19.83 -9.23
C ILE A 202 157.16 18.63 -9.57
N LEU A 203 157.75 17.49 -9.96
CA LEU A 203 156.98 16.28 -10.30
C LEU A 203 156.14 15.75 -9.12
N THR A 204 156.61 15.88 -7.87
CA THR A 204 155.80 15.53 -6.70
C THR A 204 154.70 16.54 -6.37
N ALA A 205 154.82 17.80 -6.82
CA ALA A 205 153.78 18.81 -6.71
C ALA A 205 152.70 18.60 -7.78
N GLU A 206 153.11 18.46 -9.06
CA GLU A 206 152.22 18.11 -10.17
C GLU A 206 151.45 16.82 -9.91
N LYS A 207 152.12 15.79 -9.36
CA LYS A 207 151.44 14.56 -8.96
C LYS A 207 150.37 14.83 -7.91
N LYS A 208 150.67 15.58 -6.84
CA LYS A 208 149.67 15.91 -5.80
C LYS A 208 148.49 16.71 -6.34
N GLU A 209 148.74 17.61 -7.29
CA GLU A 209 147.68 18.36 -7.98
C GLU A 209 146.79 17.42 -8.82
N LYS A 210 147.38 16.45 -9.54
CA LYS A 210 146.62 15.43 -10.29
C LYS A 210 145.90 14.41 -9.41
N ASP A 211 146.48 13.99 -8.29
CA ASP A 211 145.81 13.15 -7.30
C ASP A 211 144.58 13.88 -6.71
N LEU A 212 144.67 15.19 -6.46
CA LEU A 212 143.53 16.03 -6.02
C LEU A 212 142.50 16.27 -7.12
N GLU A 213 142.92 16.45 -8.38
CA GLU A 213 142.02 16.61 -9.53
C GLU A 213 141.22 15.31 -9.78
N LEU A 214 141.88 14.14 -9.67
CA LEU A 214 141.21 12.84 -9.72
C LEU A 214 140.19 12.69 -8.60
N GLN A 215 140.56 12.93 -7.33
CA GLN A 215 139.62 12.84 -6.20
C GLN A 215 138.41 13.79 -6.36
N ARG A 216 138.62 14.97 -6.95
CA ARG A 216 137.54 15.90 -7.30
C ARG A 216 136.63 15.35 -8.40
N LEU A 217 137.19 14.74 -9.44
CA LEU A 217 136.40 14.14 -10.53
C LEU A 217 135.64 12.89 -10.06
N GLU A 218 136.24 12.04 -9.24
CA GLU A 218 135.58 10.88 -8.62
C GLU A 218 134.40 11.28 -7.74
N SER A 219 134.58 12.28 -6.88
CA SER A 219 133.48 12.80 -6.04
C SER A 219 132.37 13.48 -6.85
N GLN A 220 132.70 14.13 -7.98
CA GLN A 220 131.70 14.63 -8.93
C GLN A 220 130.96 13.49 -9.64
N LEU A 221 131.66 12.46 -10.09
CA LEU A 221 131.07 11.29 -10.75
C LEU A 221 130.07 10.61 -9.81
N ALA A 222 130.50 10.23 -8.60
CA ALA A 222 129.63 9.60 -7.59
C ALA A 222 128.40 10.49 -7.26
N ALA A 223 128.57 11.80 -7.17
CA ALA A 223 127.48 12.75 -6.94
C ALA A 223 126.53 12.91 -8.15
N THR A 224 126.94 12.53 -9.37
CA THR A 224 126.05 12.42 -10.53
C THR A 224 125.39 11.04 -10.62
N GLU A 225 126.12 9.97 -10.30
CA GLU A 225 125.58 8.60 -10.30
C GLU A 225 124.46 8.42 -9.28
N GLU A 226 124.61 8.94 -8.06
CA GLU A 226 123.55 8.89 -7.06
C GLU A 226 122.32 9.74 -7.46
N LYS A 227 122.51 10.88 -8.16
CA LYS A 227 121.40 11.64 -8.75
C LYS A 227 120.68 10.87 -9.85
N PHE A 228 121.42 10.18 -10.73
CA PHE A 228 120.83 9.33 -11.75
C PHE A 228 120.14 8.08 -11.15
N LYS A 229 120.62 7.57 -10.01
CA LYS A 229 119.96 6.50 -9.25
C LYS A 229 118.64 6.97 -8.63
N ILE A 230 118.65 8.09 -7.90
CA ILE A 230 117.43 8.70 -7.34
C ILE A 230 116.41 8.96 -8.45
N ALA A 231 116.80 9.60 -9.56
CA ALA A 231 115.89 9.85 -10.68
C ALA A 231 115.33 8.55 -11.30
N ARG A 232 116.11 7.46 -11.37
CA ARG A 232 115.62 6.14 -11.84
C ARG A 232 114.64 5.49 -10.85
N GLU A 233 114.81 5.73 -9.56
CA GLU A 233 113.90 5.28 -8.51
C GLU A 233 112.60 6.10 -8.55
N GLU A 234 112.67 7.44 -8.62
CA GLU A 234 111.51 8.32 -8.85
C GLU A 234 110.72 7.96 -10.12
N PHE A 235 111.40 7.66 -11.24
CA PHE A 235 110.73 7.20 -12.46
C PHE A 235 110.10 5.80 -12.32
N ARG A 236 110.67 4.91 -11.50
CA ARG A 236 110.09 3.58 -11.22
C ARG A 236 108.83 3.72 -10.38
N ASP A 237 108.88 4.51 -9.32
CA ASP A 237 107.76 4.68 -8.38
C ASP A 237 106.61 5.43 -9.05
N THR A 238 106.93 6.49 -9.82
CA THR A 238 105.96 7.19 -10.67
C THR A 238 105.29 6.25 -11.67
N ARG A 239 106.07 5.34 -12.29
CA ARG A 239 105.53 4.32 -13.20
C ARG A 239 104.63 3.32 -12.48
N SER A 240 105.03 2.79 -11.33
CA SER A 240 104.22 1.85 -10.53
C SER A 240 102.87 2.47 -10.16
N TYR A 241 102.89 3.73 -9.68
CA TYR A 241 101.68 4.49 -9.37
C TYR A 241 100.72 4.62 -10.57
N PHE A 242 101.24 4.87 -11.78
CA PHE A 242 100.41 4.92 -12.98
C PHE A 242 99.92 3.55 -13.44
N GLU A 243 100.74 2.50 -13.35
CA GLU A 243 100.34 1.12 -13.68
C GLU A 243 99.24 0.60 -12.72
N GLU A 244 99.42 0.77 -11.41
CA GLU A 244 98.40 0.47 -10.39
C GLU A 244 97.10 1.25 -10.62
N ARG A 245 97.22 2.55 -10.94
CA ARG A 245 96.05 3.41 -11.22
C ARG A 245 95.32 3.01 -12.49
N ILE A 246 96.02 2.54 -13.52
CA ILE A 246 95.41 2.00 -14.75
C ILE A 246 94.64 0.72 -14.40
N VAL A 247 95.27 -0.24 -13.72
CA VAL A 247 94.62 -1.51 -13.32
C VAL A 247 93.39 -1.25 -12.43
N ALA A 248 93.45 -0.29 -11.51
CA ALA A 248 92.31 0.11 -10.68
C ALA A 248 91.18 0.79 -11.49
N GLN A 249 91.51 1.53 -12.56
CA GLN A 249 90.52 2.10 -13.47
C GLN A 249 89.91 1.05 -14.41
N GLU A 250 90.69 0.08 -14.88
CA GLU A 250 90.23 -1.05 -15.69
C GLU A 250 89.30 -1.97 -14.91
N SER A 251 89.67 -2.35 -13.67
CA SER A 251 88.80 -3.12 -12.76
C SER A 251 87.48 -2.38 -12.51
N LYS A 252 87.53 -1.08 -12.19
CA LYS A 252 86.32 -0.28 -12.00
C LYS A 252 85.46 -0.15 -13.27
N MET A 253 86.09 -0.17 -14.45
CA MET A 253 85.38 -0.15 -15.73
C MET A 253 84.67 -1.50 -15.99
N GLN A 254 85.31 -2.62 -15.66
CA GLN A 254 84.73 -3.95 -15.73
C GLN A 254 83.55 -4.11 -14.76
N ASP A 255 83.67 -3.64 -13.52
CA ASP A 255 82.56 -3.64 -12.55
C ASP A 255 81.34 -2.85 -13.05
N LEU A 256 81.58 -1.67 -13.62
CA LEU A 256 80.51 -0.84 -14.20
C LEU A 256 79.90 -1.46 -15.46
N GLN A 257 80.69 -2.17 -16.26
CA GLN A 257 80.18 -2.92 -17.41
C GLN A 257 79.30 -4.10 -16.95
N LEU A 258 79.74 -4.89 -15.96
CA LEU A 258 78.95 -5.98 -15.39
C LEU A 258 77.63 -5.48 -14.78
N GLN A 259 77.64 -4.34 -14.08
CA GLN A 259 76.42 -3.69 -13.60
C GLN A 259 75.50 -3.24 -14.75
N ALA A 260 76.06 -2.70 -15.84
CA ALA A 260 75.28 -2.34 -17.02
C ALA A 260 74.69 -3.58 -17.74
N GLU A 261 75.43 -4.68 -17.82
CA GLU A 261 74.96 -5.95 -18.41
C GLU A 261 73.85 -6.59 -17.55
N GLU A 262 73.97 -6.56 -16.21
CA GLU A 262 72.92 -7.01 -15.31
C GLU A 262 71.67 -6.13 -15.40
N MET A 263 71.80 -4.80 -15.40
CA MET A 263 70.67 -3.89 -15.60
C MET A 263 69.99 -4.12 -16.96
N ASN A 264 70.75 -4.39 -18.01
CA ASN A 264 70.22 -4.74 -19.33
C ASN A 264 69.58 -6.14 -19.38
N ARG A 265 69.95 -7.08 -18.49
CA ARG A 265 69.23 -8.34 -18.28
C ARG A 265 67.88 -8.07 -17.60
N LEU A 266 67.91 -7.43 -16.43
CA LEU A 266 66.70 -7.13 -15.63
C LEU A 266 65.68 -6.30 -16.42
N LEU A 267 66.12 -5.38 -17.27
CA LEU A 267 65.24 -4.61 -18.16
C LEU A 267 64.55 -5.50 -19.22
N ARG A 268 65.23 -6.50 -19.78
CA ARG A 268 64.64 -7.46 -20.73
C ARG A 268 63.65 -8.40 -20.04
N ASP A 269 63.97 -8.86 -18.83
CA ASP A 269 63.08 -9.72 -18.04
C ASP A 269 61.80 -8.95 -17.63
N ALA A 270 61.95 -7.69 -17.22
CA ALA A 270 60.83 -6.78 -16.96
C ALA A 270 59.99 -6.48 -18.22
N GLN A 271 60.61 -6.39 -19.40
CA GLN A 271 59.89 -6.25 -20.66
C GLN A 271 59.12 -7.53 -21.05
N SER A 272 59.72 -8.72 -20.92
CA SER A 272 59.02 -9.98 -21.22
C SER A 272 57.79 -10.15 -20.34
N THR A 273 57.99 -10.05 -19.01
CA THR A 273 56.91 -10.14 -18.02
C THR A 273 55.83 -9.08 -18.23
N HIS A 274 56.17 -7.85 -18.63
CA HIS A 274 55.17 -6.85 -19.01
C HIS A 274 54.33 -7.28 -20.23
N THR A 275 54.95 -7.82 -21.29
CA THR A 275 54.19 -8.29 -22.47
C THR A 275 53.35 -9.54 -22.18
N GLU A 276 53.78 -10.40 -21.27
CA GLU A 276 53.03 -11.57 -20.80
C GLU A 276 51.81 -11.13 -19.97
N LEU A 277 52.00 -10.22 -19.01
CA LEU A 277 50.91 -9.62 -18.25
C LEU A 277 49.91 -8.88 -19.16
N GLN A 278 50.38 -8.18 -20.20
CA GLN A 278 49.52 -7.52 -21.18
C GLN A 278 48.66 -8.52 -21.95
N LYS A 279 49.24 -9.65 -22.41
CA LYS A 279 48.49 -10.75 -23.06
C LYS A 279 47.46 -11.36 -22.11
N ASN A 280 47.84 -11.64 -20.87
CA ASN A 280 46.94 -12.22 -19.87
C ASN A 280 45.77 -11.28 -19.55
N VAL A 281 46.02 -9.98 -19.35
CA VAL A 281 44.96 -8.97 -19.16
C VAL A 281 44.04 -8.86 -20.39
N GLN A 282 44.55 -9.06 -21.60
CA GLN A 282 43.73 -9.07 -22.80
C GLN A 282 42.86 -10.34 -22.92
N LEU A 283 43.38 -11.51 -22.54
CA LEU A 283 42.62 -12.76 -22.46
C LEU A 283 41.52 -12.68 -21.38
N GLU A 284 41.83 -12.20 -20.17
CA GLU A 284 40.85 -12.01 -19.10
C GLU A 284 39.73 -11.03 -19.51
N ARG A 285 40.05 -9.97 -20.27
CA ARG A 285 39.03 -9.08 -20.86
C ARG A 285 38.12 -9.82 -21.86
N GLN A 286 38.67 -10.73 -22.66
CA GLN A 286 37.88 -11.53 -23.60
C GLN A 286 36.99 -12.56 -22.86
N HIS A 287 37.52 -13.23 -21.83
CA HIS A 287 36.74 -14.13 -20.98
C HIS A 287 35.62 -13.41 -20.23
N LEU A 288 35.87 -12.21 -19.70
CA LEU A 288 34.87 -11.39 -19.03
C LEU A 288 33.75 -10.95 -20.00
N GLU A 289 34.08 -10.58 -21.24
CA GLU A 289 33.06 -10.18 -22.23
C GLU A 289 32.26 -11.37 -22.76
N ALA A 290 32.89 -12.55 -22.89
CA ALA A 290 32.21 -13.81 -23.17
C ALA A 290 31.24 -14.18 -22.02
N ALA A 291 31.66 -14.02 -20.76
CA ALA A 291 30.80 -14.27 -19.60
C ALA A 291 29.60 -13.29 -19.55
N LYS A 292 29.80 -11.99 -19.80
CA LYS A 292 28.70 -11.01 -19.88
C LYS A 292 27.70 -11.36 -20.99
N THR A 293 28.18 -11.71 -22.18
CA THR A 293 27.31 -12.04 -23.32
C THR A 293 26.57 -13.36 -23.11
N GLN A 294 27.16 -14.32 -22.39
CA GLN A 294 26.49 -15.53 -21.93
C GLN A 294 25.44 -15.26 -20.85
N ILE A 295 25.69 -14.34 -19.91
CA ILE A 295 24.69 -13.91 -18.92
C ILE A 295 23.52 -13.22 -19.61
N ALA A 296 23.78 -12.24 -20.49
CA ALA A 296 22.75 -11.51 -21.20
C ALA A 296 21.88 -12.39 -22.12
N SER A 297 22.48 -13.39 -22.79
CA SER A 297 21.70 -14.36 -23.58
C SER A 297 20.86 -15.28 -22.68
N GLY A 298 21.41 -15.71 -21.53
CA GLY A 298 20.70 -16.44 -20.49
C GLY A 298 19.51 -15.65 -19.91
N GLU A 299 19.68 -14.36 -19.62
CA GLU A 299 18.60 -13.46 -19.18
C GLU A 299 17.50 -13.33 -20.24
N ILE A 300 17.87 -13.18 -21.52
CA ILE A 300 16.90 -13.14 -22.63
C ILE A 300 16.16 -14.48 -22.78
N GLU A 301 16.81 -15.63 -22.58
CA GLU A 301 16.14 -16.93 -22.57
C GLU A 301 15.23 -17.13 -21.36
N TRP A 302 15.65 -16.73 -20.17
CA TRP A 302 14.80 -16.74 -18.98
C TRP A 302 13.59 -15.85 -19.17
N GLU A 303 13.75 -14.65 -19.70
CA GLU A 303 12.65 -13.73 -19.97
C GLU A 303 11.67 -14.30 -21.00
N LYS A 304 12.16 -14.91 -22.09
CA LYS A 304 11.32 -15.63 -23.07
C LYS A 304 10.53 -16.79 -22.45
N ARG A 305 11.08 -17.49 -21.46
CA ARG A 305 10.40 -18.59 -20.74
C ARG A 305 9.41 -18.08 -19.69
N MET A 306 9.73 -16.99 -19.01
CA MET A 306 8.93 -16.43 -17.90
C MET A 306 7.81 -15.49 -18.36
N ALA A 307 7.95 -14.83 -19.51
CA ALA A 307 6.91 -13.96 -20.08
C ALA A 307 5.56 -14.68 -20.31
N PRO A 308 5.47 -15.84 -20.97
CA PRO A 308 4.21 -16.56 -21.14
C PRO A 308 3.64 -17.06 -19.80
N LEU A 309 4.49 -17.47 -18.85
CA LEU A 309 4.05 -17.90 -17.52
C LEU A 309 3.44 -16.74 -16.71
N ARG A 310 4.01 -15.52 -16.79
CA ARG A 310 3.41 -14.32 -16.20
C ARG A 310 2.10 -13.95 -16.87
N HIS A 311 2.02 -14.06 -18.20
CA HIS A 311 0.78 -13.81 -18.94
C HIS A 311 -0.34 -14.79 -18.54
N GLU A 312 -0.03 -16.08 -18.43
CA GLU A 312 -0.96 -17.11 -17.97
C GLU A 312 -1.42 -16.86 -16.52
N ILE A 313 -0.50 -16.51 -15.61
CA ILE A 313 -0.84 -16.11 -14.24
C ILE A 313 -1.79 -14.90 -14.21
N ASP A 314 -1.57 -13.90 -15.06
CA ASP A 314 -2.44 -12.72 -15.13
C ASP A 314 -3.78 -12.99 -15.84
N LEU A 315 -3.84 -13.98 -16.73
CA LEU A 315 -5.08 -14.51 -17.31
C LEU A 315 -5.89 -15.26 -16.25
N GLN A 316 -5.25 -16.13 -15.46
CA GLN A 316 -5.88 -16.87 -14.37
C GLN A 316 -6.41 -15.95 -13.25
N LYS A 317 -5.70 -14.86 -12.92
CA LYS A 317 -6.23 -13.84 -11.99
C LYS A 317 -7.54 -13.23 -12.49
N ARG A 318 -7.65 -12.93 -13.80
CA ARG A 318 -8.87 -12.37 -14.39
C ARG A 318 -10.01 -13.36 -14.36
N THR A 319 -9.79 -14.61 -14.75
CA THR A 319 -10.85 -15.62 -14.70
C THR A 319 -11.30 -15.93 -13.28
N ILE A 320 -10.41 -15.91 -12.28
CA ILE A 320 -10.78 -15.96 -10.86
C ILE A 320 -11.67 -14.76 -10.49
N GLN A 321 -11.29 -13.54 -10.84
CA GLN A 321 -12.07 -12.33 -10.57
C GLN A 321 -13.46 -12.36 -11.25
N ASP A 322 -13.56 -12.91 -12.46
CA ASP A 322 -14.84 -13.13 -13.15
C ASP A 322 -15.70 -14.18 -12.43
N TYR A 323 -15.10 -15.26 -11.92
CA TYR A 323 -15.80 -16.26 -11.12
C TYR A 323 -16.25 -15.72 -9.76
N GLU A 324 -15.43 -14.95 -9.05
CA GLU A 324 -15.80 -14.26 -7.80
C GLU A 324 -16.98 -13.30 -8.02
N SER A 325 -16.94 -12.51 -9.09
CA SER A 325 -18.02 -11.60 -9.49
C SER A 325 -19.32 -12.37 -9.79
N LYS A 326 -19.21 -13.54 -10.45
CA LYS A 326 -20.34 -14.42 -10.76
C LYS A 326 -20.90 -15.10 -9.49
N ILE A 327 -20.05 -15.49 -8.54
CA ILE A 327 -20.48 -16.04 -7.24
C ILE A 327 -21.25 -14.97 -6.46
N ALA A 328 -20.72 -13.75 -6.34
CA ALA A 328 -21.41 -12.65 -5.65
C ALA A 328 -22.79 -12.33 -6.27
N TYR A 329 -22.91 -12.37 -7.59
CA TYR A 329 -24.20 -12.22 -8.28
C TYR A 329 -25.18 -13.38 -7.96
N LEU A 330 -24.69 -14.63 -7.95
CA LEU A 330 -25.51 -15.80 -7.62
C LEU A 330 -25.94 -15.81 -6.14
N GLU A 331 -25.10 -15.35 -5.21
CA GLU A 331 -25.46 -15.18 -3.80
C GLU A 331 -26.53 -14.10 -3.60
N LEU A 332 -26.43 -12.97 -4.33
CA LEU A 332 -27.45 -11.91 -4.31
C LEU A 332 -28.78 -12.43 -4.86
N SER A 333 -28.74 -13.15 -5.98
CA SER A 333 -29.92 -13.80 -6.59
C SER A 333 -30.55 -14.82 -5.64
N LYS A 334 -29.74 -15.67 -4.98
CA LYS A 334 -30.20 -16.63 -3.96
C LYS A 334 -30.92 -15.94 -2.80
N LYS A 335 -30.38 -14.83 -2.28
CA LYS A 335 -31.04 -14.04 -1.22
C LYS A 335 -32.38 -13.47 -1.69
N GLN A 336 -32.47 -12.94 -2.92
CA GLN A 336 -33.73 -12.45 -3.48
C GLN A 336 -34.78 -13.56 -3.65
N VAL A 337 -34.36 -14.77 -4.06
CA VAL A 337 -35.23 -15.95 -4.11
C VAL A 337 -35.70 -16.34 -2.70
N GLU A 338 -34.81 -16.43 -1.71
CA GLU A 338 -35.13 -16.75 -0.31
C GLU A 338 -36.11 -15.72 0.30
N GLU A 339 -35.91 -14.43 0.04
CA GLU A 339 -36.84 -13.37 0.41
C GLU A 339 -38.20 -13.51 -0.31
N SER A 340 -38.23 -13.98 -1.56
CA SER A 340 -39.48 -14.22 -2.28
C SER A 340 -40.23 -15.44 -1.75
N GLU A 341 -39.52 -16.54 -1.44
CA GLU A 341 -40.09 -17.73 -0.81
C GLU A 341 -40.67 -17.42 0.57
N ASN A 342 -39.94 -16.67 1.39
CA ASN A 342 -40.41 -16.28 2.73
C ASN A 342 -41.66 -15.39 2.66
N ARG A 343 -41.74 -14.48 1.68
CA ARG A 343 -42.97 -13.70 1.41
C ARG A 343 -44.14 -14.59 0.96
N LEU A 344 -43.89 -15.54 0.07
CA LEU A 344 -44.91 -16.50 -0.38
C LEU A 344 -45.40 -17.42 0.76
N ARG A 345 -44.50 -17.91 1.62
CA ARG A 345 -44.84 -18.71 2.82
C ARG A 345 -45.75 -17.92 3.76
N GLN A 346 -45.37 -16.67 4.09
CA GLN A 346 -46.19 -15.79 4.93
C GLN A 346 -47.58 -15.51 4.32
N GLU A 347 -47.68 -15.37 2.99
CA GLU A 347 -48.96 -15.14 2.32
C GLU A 347 -49.83 -16.40 2.30
N MET A 348 -49.23 -17.57 2.06
CA MET A 348 -49.92 -18.87 2.16
C MET A 348 -50.40 -19.16 3.59
N GLU A 349 -49.65 -18.76 4.62
CA GLU A 349 -50.07 -18.84 6.02
C GLU A 349 -51.29 -17.94 6.29
N LYS A 350 -51.25 -16.67 5.87
CA LYS A 350 -52.41 -15.76 5.97
C LYS A 350 -53.64 -16.32 5.28
N GLN A 351 -53.48 -16.87 4.07
CA GLN A 351 -54.57 -17.50 3.33
C GLN A 351 -55.10 -18.74 4.05
N SER A 352 -54.23 -19.58 4.64
CA SER A 352 -54.66 -20.72 5.47
C SER A 352 -55.47 -20.28 6.69
N TYR A 353 -55.07 -19.21 7.38
CA TYR A 353 -55.85 -18.63 8.49
C TYR A 353 -57.19 -18.04 8.01
N ALA A 354 -57.22 -17.38 6.85
CA ALA A 354 -58.45 -16.84 6.26
C ALA A 354 -59.44 -17.95 5.85
N VAL A 355 -58.94 -19.04 5.24
CA VAL A 355 -59.74 -20.23 4.90
C VAL A 355 -60.32 -20.84 6.17
N LYS A 356 -59.51 -21.15 7.19
CA LYS A 356 -59.99 -21.70 8.47
C LYS A 356 -61.05 -20.84 9.16
N ASN A 357 -60.90 -19.52 9.10
CA ASN A 357 -61.90 -18.58 9.64
C ASN A 357 -63.22 -18.62 8.84
N ASN A 358 -63.15 -18.76 7.52
CA ASN A 358 -64.33 -18.89 6.67
C ASN A 358 -64.99 -20.28 6.78
N GLU A 359 -64.21 -21.35 6.96
CA GLU A 359 -64.71 -22.70 7.31
C GLU A 359 -65.46 -22.67 8.65
N LEU A 360 -64.89 -22.03 9.68
CA LEU A 360 -65.54 -21.85 10.98
C LEU A 360 -66.88 -21.11 10.86
N LYS A 361 -66.92 -19.98 10.14
CA LYS A 361 -68.16 -19.22 9.88
C LYS A 361 -69.18 -20.03 9.09
N THR A 362 -68.73 -20.79 8.10
CA THR A 362 -69.61 -21.65 7.29
C THR A 362 -70.23 -22.74 8.16
N SER A 363 -69.43 -23.37 9.02
CA SER A 363 -69.91 -24.34 10.02
C SER A 363 -70.91 -23.72 10.99
N GLN A 364 -70.65 -22.52 11.52
CA GLN A 364 -71.59 -21.78 12.38
C GLN A 364 -72.92 -21.53 11.66
N ILE A 365 -72.90 -20.94 10.46
CA ILE A 365 -74.11 -20.69 9.64
C ILE A 365 -74.86 -21.99 9.36
N GLN A 366 -74.14 -23.09 9.08
CA GLN A 366 -74.75 -24.39 8.81
C GLN A 366 -75.42 -25.00 10.06
N THR A 367 -74.85 -24.81 11.26
CA THR A 367 -75.52 -25.19 12.52
C THR A 367 -76.73 -24.31 12.84
N GLU A 368 -76.69 -23.01 12.52
CA GLU A 368 -77.85 -22.13 12.68
C GLU A 368 -78.97 -22.48 11.68
N MET A 369 -78.64 -22.78 10.42
CA MET A 369 -79.60 -23.26 9.42
C MET A 369 -80.30 -24.54 9.88
N GLU A 370 -79.55 -25.52 10.37
CA GLU A 370 -80.15 -26.78 10.82
C GLU A 370 -81.00 -26.59 12.09
N ARG A 371 -80.59 -25.69 13.01
CA ARG A 371 -81.41 -25.30 14.18
C ARG A 371 -82.71 -24.60 13.77
N LEU A 372 -82.66 -23.70 12.78
CA LEU A 372 -83.84 -23.02 12.24
C LEU A 372 -84.76 -24.00 11.50
N LYS A 373 -84.21 -24.92 10.71
CA LYS A 373 -84.94 -25.99 10.04
C LYS A 373 -85.66 -26.91 11.03
N GLN A 374 -84.99 -27.34 12.10
CA GLN A 374 -85.64 -28.10 13.18
C GLN A 374 -86.73 -27.28 13.90
N SER A 375 -86.54 -25.98 14.07
CA SER A 375 -87.55 -25.08 14.64
C SER A 375 -88.76 -24.86 13.71
N LEU A 376 -88.57 -24.93 12.38
CA LEU A 376 -89.67 -24.88 11.41
C LEU A 376 -90.39 -26.22 11.34
N GLU A 377 -89.68 -27.34 11.24
CA GLU A 377 -90.26 -28.69 11.18
C GLU A 377 -91.11 -29.00 12.45
N THR A 378 -90.69 -28.51 13.61
CA THR A 378 -91.48 -28.61 14.86
C THR A 378 -92.70 -27.68 14.86
N GLN A 379 -92.63 -26.49 14.26
CA GLN A 379 -93.80 -25.64 14.04
C GLN A 379 -94.79 -26.26 13.04
N GLU A 380 -94.32 -26.76 11.90
CA GLU A 380 -95.14 -27.45 10.89
C GLU A 380 -95.87 -28.66 11.49
N LYS A 381 -95.18 -29.50 12.27
CA LYS A 381 -95.80 -30.59 13.03
C LYS A 381 -96.87 -30.07 14.00
N SER A 382 -96.62 -28.98 14.72
CA SER A 382 -97.61 -28.38 15.62
C SER A 382 -98.84 -27.82 14.88
N TRP A 383 -98.64 -27.28 13.67
CA TRP A 383 -99.73 -26.77 12.83
C TRP A 383 -100.54 -27.90 12.21
N ALA A 384 -99.88 -28.97 11.76
CA ALA A 384 -100.55 -30.17 11.26
C ALA A 384 -101.44 -30.83 12.34
N SER A 385 -100.94 -30.96 13.57
CA SER A 385 -101.75 -31.47 14.69
C SER A 385 -102.94 -30.56 15.02
N ARG A 386 -102.76 -29.23 15.00
CA ARG A 386 -103.87 -28.27 15.19
C ARG A 386 -104.89 -28.31 14.06
N LEU A 387 -104.45 -28.45 12.81
CA LEU A 387 -105.34 -28.60 11.66
C LEU A 387 -106.18 -29.88 11.78
N GLN A 388 -105.55 -30.99 12.15
CA GLN A 388 -106.25 -32.25 12.43
C GLN A 388 -107.26 -32.12 13.59
N GLU A 389 -106.92 -31.38 14.65
CA GLU A 389 -107.83 -31.10 15.77
C GLU A 389 -109.04 -30.25 15.32
N VAL A 390 -108.84 -29.27 14.44
CA VAL A 390 -109.92 -28.46 13.85
C VAL A 390 -110.79 -29.29 12.92
N GLU A 391 -110.21 -30.11 12.04
CA GLU A 391 -110.98 -31.01 11.16
C GLU A 391 -111.84 -32.00 11.96
N MET A 392 -111.34 -32.51 13.09
CA MET A 392 -112.12 -33.39 13.96
C MET A 392 -113.30 -32.65 14.59
N ARG A 393 -113.10 -31.42 15.08
CA ARG A 393 -114.21 -30.59 15.57
C ARG A 393 -115.20 -30.21 14.47
N GLU A 394 -114.77 -29.97 13.24
CA GLU A 394 -115.68 -29.72 12.11
C GLU A 394 -116.54 -30.96 11.82
N LYS A 395 -115.95 -32.18 11.85
CA LYS A 395 -116.69 -33.45 11.71
C LYS A 395 -117.70 -33.67 12.83
N GLU A 396 -117.34 -33.32 14.08
CA GLU A 396 -118.27 -33.33 15.23
C GLU A 396 -119.41 -32.31 15.06
N LEU A 397 -119.10 -31.07 14.65
CA LEU A 397 -120.08 -30.02 14.37
C LEU A 397 -121.00 -30.38 13.19
N GLU A 398 -120.49 -31.04 12.15
CA GLU A 398 -121.34 -31.61 11.09
C GLU A 398 -122.28 -32.69 11.62
N SER A 399 -121.78 -33.60 12.46
CA SER A 399 -122.61 -34.63 13.08
C SER A 399 -123.75 -34.01 13.90
N ALA A 400 -123.43 -33.02 14.74
CA ALA A 400 -124.42 -32.24 15.49
C ALA A 400 -125.39 -31.49 14.57
N ARG A 401 -124.92 -30.84 13.50
CA ARG A 401 -125.77 -30.17 12.49
C ARG A 401 -126.73 -31.17 11.81
N ARG A 402 -126.31 -32.40 11.53
CA ARG A 402 -127.16 -33.47 10.97
C ARG A 402 -128.20 -33.93 12.01
N GLN A 403 -127.79 -34.16 13.25
CA GLN A 403 -128.70 -34.54 14.34
C GLN A 403 -129.75 -33.46 14.63
N ILE A 404 -129.38 -32.18 14.58
CA ILE A 404 -130.31 -31.05 14.71
C ILE A 404 -131.35 -31.06 13.57
N LYS A 405 -130.94 -31.30 12.32
CA LYS A 405 -131.87 -31.41 11.18
C LYS A 405 -132.85 -32.58 11.34
N GLU A 406 -132.39 -33.72 11.83
CA GLU A 406 -133.24 -34.89 12.09
C GLU A 406 -134.22 -34.64 13.25
N LEU A 407 -133.79 -33.95 14.32
CA LEU A 407 -134.71 -33.55 15.38
C LEU A 407 -135.76 -32.54 14.90
N HIS A 408 -135.43 -31.66 13.93
CA HIS A 408 -136.41 -30.79 13.29
C HIS A 408 -137.40 -31.57 12.41
N SER A 409 -136.94 -32.54 11.59
CA SER A 409 -137.84 -33.37 10.77
C SER A 409 -138.84 -34.16 11.63
N GLN A 410 -138.39 -34.68 12.77
CA GLN A 410 -139.23 -35.37 13.75
C GLN A 410 -140.22 -34.44 14.46
N LEU A 411 -139.85 -33.18 14.72
CA LEU A 411 -140.76 -32.16 15.25
C LEU A 411 -141.82 -31.77 14.22
N GLU A 412 -141.44 -31.46 12.98
CA GLU A 412 -142.37 -31.16 11.88
C GLU A 412 -143.35 -32.32 11.64
N HIS A 413 -142.88 -33.57 11.70
CA HIS A 413 -143.73 -34.75 11.58
C HIS A 413 -144.73 -34.88 12.74
N ARG A 414 -144.30 -34.60 13.98
CA ARG A 414 -145.19 -34.57 15.15
C ARG A 414 -146.23 -33.46 15.06
N GLU A 415 -145.84 -32.27 14.62
CA GLU A 415 -146.78 -31.17 14.36
C GLU A 415 -147.79 -31.53 13.27
N LEU A 416 -147.35 -32.17 12.18
CA LEU A 416 -148.23 -32.63 11.10
C LEU A 416 -149.27 -33.64 11.62
N ILE A 417 -148.87 -34.56 12.50
CA ILE A 417 -149.77 -35.51 13.16
C ILE A 417 -150.77 -34.76 14.07
N GLN A 418 -150.30 -33.85 14.93
CA GLN A 418 -151.17 -33.08 15.81
C GLN A 418 -152.19 -32.23 15.03
N ARG A 419 -151.77 -31.58 13.94
CA ARG A 419 -152.66 -30.84 13.03
C ARG A 419 -153.71 -31.76 12.38
N LYS A 420 -153.33 -32.99 11.99
CA LYS A 420 -154.28 -34.01 11.48
C LYS A 420 -155.30 -34.44 12.53
N VAL A 421 -154.88 -34.68 13.78
CA VAL A 421 -155.77 -35.06 14.88
C VAL A 421 -156.78 -33.94 15.17
N PHE A 422 -156.31 -32.70 15.30
CA PHE A 422 -157.20 -31.54 15.52
C PHE A 422 -158.23 -31.35 14.39
N VAL A 423 -157.84 -31.58 13.13
CA VAL A 423 -158.77 -31.56 11.99
C VAL A 423 -159.78 -32.71 12.05
N ALA A 424 -159.38 -33.91 12.49
CA ALA A 424 -160.29 -35.04 12.68
C ALA A 424 -161.32 -34.77 13.80
N GLU A 425 -160.91 -34.19 14.92
CA GLU A 425 -161.81 -33.76 16.01
C GLU A 425 -162.78 -32.65 15.57
N GLN A 426 -162.30 -31.69 14.77
CA GLN A 426 -163.13 -30.68 14.11
C GLN A 426 -164.17 -31.29 13.16
N ILE A 427 -163.84 -32.36 12.44
CA ILE A 427 -164.79 -33.08 11.57
C ILE A 427 -165.81 -33.85 12.42
N ALA A 428 -165.36 -34.65 13.39
CA ALA A 428 -166.23 -35.46 14.24
C ALA A 428 -167.25 -34.61 15.04
N SER A 429 -166.83 -33.45 15.56
CA SER A 429 -167.73 -32.51 16.24
C SER A 429 -168.77 -31.88 15.29
N LYS A 430 -168.40 -31.59 14.04
CA LYS A 430 -169.33 -31.11 13.01
C LYS A 430 -170.32 -32.19 12.59
N GLU A 431 -169.88 -33.44 12.39
CA GLU A 431 -170.78 -34.57 12.11
C GLU A 431 -171.79 -34.79 13.24
N LEU A 432 -171.35 -34.73 14.49
CA LEU A 432 -172.22 -34.94 15.66
C LEU A 432 -173.27 -33.82 15.78
N ARG A 433 -172.87 -32.58 15.49
CA ARG A 433 -173.81 -31.45 15.37
C ARG A 433 -174.79 -31.64 14.20
N LEU A 434 -174.33 -32.13 13.06
CA LEU A 434 -175.18 -32.40 11.88
C LEU A 434 -176.21 -33.50 12.18
N LYS A 435 -175.79 -34.60 12.83
CA LYS A 435 -176.68 -35.67 13.34
C LYS A 435 -177.74 -35.12 14.33
N SER A 436 -177.39 -34.14 15.17
CA SER A 436 -178.36 -33.51 16.08
C SER A 436 -179.38 -32.60 15.37
N LEU A 437 -178.98 -31.96 14.26
CA LEU A 437 -179.89 -31.15 13.44
C LEU A 437 -180.86 -32.01 12.64
N VAL A 438 -180.41 -33.13 12.07
CA VAL A 438 -181.26 -34.10 11.36
C VAL A 438 -182.36 -34.63 12.28
N LYS A 439 -182.03 -35.08 13.50
CA LYS A 439 -183.06 -35.50 14.49
C LYS A 439 -184.08 -34.41 14.81
N LYS A 440 -183.67 -33.13 14.80
CA LYS A 440 -184.58 -32.02 15.06
C LYS A 440 -185.48 -31.70 13.86
N GLN A 441 -185.01 -31.95 12.64
CA GLN A 441 -185.84 -31.92 11.43
C GLN A 441 -186.88 -33.06 11.45
N GLU A 442 -186.47 -34.29 11.75
CA GLU A 442 -187.36 -35.47 11.85
C GLU A 442 -188.53 -35.23 12.82
N GLN A 443 -188.28 -34.59 13.97
CA GLN A 443 -189.33 -34.23 14.92
C GLN A 443 -190.35 -33.22 14.35
N LEU A 444 -189.87 -32.18 13.65
CA LEU A 444 -190.73 -31.15 13.05
C LEU A 444 -191.60 -31.71 11.91
N GLU A 445 -191.06 -32.64 11.11
CA GLU A 445 -191.83 -33.33 10.07
C GLU A 445 -192.96 -34.21 10.65
N VAL A 446 -192.74 -34.84 11.81
CA VAL A 446 -193.79 -35.60 12.51
C VAL A 446 -194.89 -34.68 13.05
N GLU A 447 -194.53 -33.54 13.67
CA GLU A 447 -195.54 -32.58 14.13
C GLU A 447 -196.38 -31.99 12.98
N ALA A 448 -195.76 -31.74 11.82
CA ALA A 448 -196.44 -31.19 10.65
C ALA A 448 -197.56 -32.12 10.16
N ARG A 449 -197.27 -33.43 10.03
CA ARG A 449 -198.25 -34.45 9.63
C ARG A 449 -199.38 -34.62 10.65
N GLY A 450 -199.10 -34.38 11.95
CA GLY A 450 -200.13 -34.35 12.99
C GLY A 450 -201.16 -33.23 12.73
N ARG A 451 -200.69 -31.99 12.58
CA ARG A 451 -201.54 -30.82 12.30
C ARG A 451 -202.33 -30.95 11.00
N GLU A 452 -201.75 -31.58 9.99
CA GLU A 452 -202.41 -31.89 8.70
C GLU A 452 -203.58 -32.89 8.86
N SER A 453 -203.46 -33.86 9.78
CA SER A 453 -204.55 -34.79 10.10
C SER A 453 -205.71 -34.13 10.85
N ASP A 454 -205.44 -33.18 11.74
CA ASP A 454 -206.49 -32.49 12.52
C ASP A 454 -207.32 -31.53 11.65
N LEU A 455 -206.67 -30.85 10.70
CA LEU A 455 -207.34 -29.98 9.72
C LEU A 455 -208.35 -30.74 8.84
N LYS A 456 -208.10 -32.02 8.52
CA LYS A 456 -209.05 -32.83 7.74
C LYS A 456 -210.36 -33.09 8.48
N LYS A 457 -210.30 -33.40 9.78
CA LYS A 457 -211.51 -33.63 10.58
C LYS A 457 -212.38 -32.38 10.68
N LEU A 458 -211.76 -31.20 10.87
CA LEU A 458 -212.49 -29.93 10.93
C LEU A 458 -213.23 -29.61 9.62
N LEU A 459 -212.68 -30.01 8.47
CA LEU A 459 -213.36 -29.90 7.17
C LEU A 459 -214.55 -30.87 7.05
N GLU A 460 -214.38 -32.13 7.47
CA GLU A 460 -215.46 -33.14 7.47
C GLU A 460 -216.62 -32.74 8.41
N GLU A 461 -216.31 -32.15 9.58
CA GLU A 461 -217.29 -31.58 10.50
C GLU A 461 -218.00 -30.34 9.90
N GLN A 462 -217.28 -29.47 9.18
CA GLN A 462 -217.86 -28.31 8.51
C GLN A 462 -218.85 -28.71 7.39
N GLU A 463 -218.49 -29.67 6.54
CA GLU A 463 -219.38 -30.17 5.47
C GLU A 463 -220.68 -30.78 6.00
N ALA A 464 -220.62 -31.43 7.17
CA ALA A 464 -221.80 -32.00 7.83
C ALA A 464 -222.79 -30.91 8.31
N VAL A 465 -222.26 -29.82 8.89
CA VAL A 465 -223.07 -28.69 9.35
C VAL A 465 -223.71 -27.93 8.18
N GLU A 466 -222.98 -27.72 7.08
CA GLU A 466 -223.53 -27.02 5.90
C GLU A 466 -224.70 -27.78 5.25
N LYS A 467 -224.67 -29.12 5.21
CA LYS A 467 -225.79 -29.94 4.70
C LYS A 467 -227.06 -29.75 5.54
N SER A 468 -226.96 -29.87 6.87
CA SER A 468 -228.11 -29.67 7.77
C SER A 468 -228.75 -28.28 7.59
N LEU A 469 -227.93 -27.24 7.45
CA LEU A 469 -228.39 -25.86 7.28
C LEU A 469 -229.15 -25.63 5.95
N ILE A 470 -228.85 -26.43 4.92
CA ILE A 470 -229.53 -26.38 3.61
C ILE A 470 -230.92 -27.03 3.69
N GLU A 471 -231.04 -28.17 4.38
CA GLU A 471 -232.31 -28.89 4.54
C GLU A 471 -233.34 -28.06 5.34
N ASP A 472 -232.94 -27.49 6.48
CA ASP A 472 -233.78 -26.59 7.28
C ASP A 472 -234.28 -25.38 6.47
N ARG A 473 -233.40 -24.79 5.64
CA ARG A 473 -233.72 -23.65 4.77
C ARG A 473 -234.67 -24.00 3.62
N GLN A 474 -234.83 -25.27 3.26
CA GLN A 474 -235.84 -25.71 2.29
C GLN A 474 -237.18 -25.95 2.97
N ALA A 475 -237.19 -26.61 4.13
CA ALA A 475 -238.39 -26.79 4.94
C ALA A 475 -239.07 -25.46 5.31
N GLN A 476 -238.27 -24.44 5.67
CA GLN A 476 -238.78 -23.11 6.03
C GLN A 476 -239.56 -22.40 4.90
N ARG A 477 -239.24 -22.66 3.62
CA ARG A 477 -239.94 -22.00 2.49
C ARG A 477 -241.35 -22.55 2.27
N HIS A 478 -241.52 -23.88 2.29
CA HIS A 478 -242.82 -24.50 2.03
C HIS A 478 -243.87 -24.23 3.12
N LEU A 479 -243.45 -23.81 4.32
CA LEU A 479 -244.37 -23.34 5.36
C LEU A 479 -244.87 -21.91 5.12
N LEU A 480 -244.07 -21.04 4.48
CA LEU A 480 -244.43 -19.65 4.20
C LEU A 480 -245.43 -19.50 3.05
N GLU A 481 -245.39 -20.37 2.04
CA GLU A 481 -246.30 -20.31 0.89
C GLU A 481 -247.76 -20.65 1.25
N LYS A 482 -248.00 -21.46 2.29
CA LYS A 482 -249.35 -21.85 2.74
C LYS A 482 -250.09 -20.78 3.56
N LEU A 483 -249.44 -19.67 3.90
CA LEU A 483 -249.90 -18.73 4.94
C LEU A 483 -250.33 -17.35 4.40
N LYS A 484 -250.56 -17.22 3.08
CA LYS A 484 -250.81 -15.92 2.42
C LYS A 484 -252.01 -15.86 1.47
N SER A 485 -252.95 -16.80 1.56
CA SER A 485 -254.18 -16.83 0.73
C SER A 485 -255.44 -16.26 1.40
N GLU A 486 -255.36 -15.77 2.65
CA GLU A 486 -256.52 -15.23 3.39
C GLU A 486 -256.18 -13.92 4.16
N THR A 487 -256.22 -12.75 3.50
CA THR A 487 -256.74 -11.47 4.05
C THR A 487 -256.62 -10.32 3.04
N LEU A 488 -257.52 -9.33 3.15
CA LEU A 488 -257.61 -8.10 2.35
C LEU A 488 -257.73 -6.89 3.32
N THR A 489 -257.55 -5.62 2.98
CA THR A 489 -257.49 -4.92 1.67
C THR A 489 -256.65 -3.62 1.81
N GLN A 490 -256.54 -2.82 0.73
CA GLN A 490 -256.23 -1.38 0.71
C GLN A 490 -254.73 -0.98 0.87
N GLU A 491 -254.07 -0.41 -0.15
CA GLU A 491 -253.91 1.03 -0.49
C GLU A 491 -253.19 1.86 0.61
N THR A 492 -252.21 2.75 0.35
CA THR A 492 -251.80 3.48 -0.88
C THR A 492 -250.27 3.58 -1.11
N ALA A 493 -249.93 4.16 -2.26
CA ALA A 493 -248.62 4.45 -2.86
C ALA A 493 -247.65 5.42 -2.13
N ASP A 494 -246.47 5.55 -2.79
CA ASP A 494 -245.62 6.74 -2.97
C ASP A 494 -244.30 7.00 -2.18
N MET A 495 -243.41 7.67 -2.94
CA MET A 495 -242.21 8.46 -2.60
C MET A 495 -240.82 7.79 -2.46
N LEU A 496 -239.93 8.18 -3.39
CA LEU A 496 -238.46 8.09 -3.32
C LEU A 496 -237.84 9.24 -2.51
N ARG A 497 -236.67 9.00 -1.89
CA ARG A 497 -235.51 9.92 -1.70
C ARG A 497 -234.33 9.09 -1.15
N GLN A 498 -233.20 8.95 -1.86
CA GLN A 498 -232.04 9.86 -2.01
C GLN A 498 -230.93 9.65 -0.94
N PRO A 499 -229.66 10.07 -1.18
CA PRO A 499 -228.50 9.17 -0.95
C PRO A 499 -227.31 9.81 -0.18
N ASN A 500 -226.10 9.27 -0.42
CA ASN A 500 -224.75 9.79 -0.07
C ASN A 500 -224.33 9.65 1.42
N ASP A 501 -223.04 9.58 1.79
CA ASP A 501 -221.78 9.71 1.00
C ASP A 501 -220.53 9.09 1.67
N LYS A 502 -219.48 8.81 0.87
CA LYS A 502 -218.03 8.77 1.23
C LYS A 502 -217.51 7.67 2.21
N LEU A 503 -216.24 7.24 2.22
CA LEU A 503 -215.02 7.70 1.52
C LEU A 503 -214.01 6.54 1.18
N THR A 504 -213.83 6.24 -0.12
CA THR A 504 -212.61 5.89 -0.91
C THR A 504 -211.46 4.96 -0.41
N ASP A 505 -211.03 4.07 -1.33
CA ASP A 505 -209.64 3.87 -1.87
C ASP A 505 -208.50 3.30 -0.99
N TRP A 506 -207.42 2.66 -1.50
CA TRP A 506 -206.89 2.31 -2.85
C TRP A 506 -205.92 1.07 -2.68
N LYS A 507 -205.37 0.33 -3.66
CA LYS A 507 -205.30 0.31 -5.14
C LYS A 507 -204.79 -1.09 -5.61
N PRO A 508 -204.99 -1.54 -6.87
CA PRO A 508 -204.33 -2.75 -7.41
C PRO A 508 -203.08 -2.46 -8.28
N ARG A 509 -202.35 -3.56 -8.61
CA ARG A 509 -201.16 -3.70 -9.51
C ARG A 509 -199.83 -3.17 -8.98
N SER A 510 -198.90 -4.08 -8.67
CA SER A 510 -198.11 -4.74 -9.73
C SER A 510 -197.79 -6.18 -9.36
#